data_AF-A0A952W6Y4-F1
#
_entry.id   AF-A0A952W6Y4-F1
#
_cell.length_a   1.000
_cell.length_b   1.000
_cell.length_c   1.000
_cell.angle_alpha   90.00
_cell.angle_beta   90.00
_cell.angle_gamma   90.00
#
_symmetry.space_group_name_H-M   'P 1'
#
loop_
_entity.id
_entity.type
_entity.pdbx_description
1 polymer ?
#
loop_
_entity_poly.entity_id
_entity_poly.type
_entity_poly.pdbx_seq_one_letter_code
_entity_poly.pdbx_strand_id
1 'polypeptide(L)'
;MTREQYEGRCRDQLKQAYSGDSASAEADFHRLYPKSTEGAAQELRERGLAAYAENMSHYAHNLGIALRMIGRNIVWYREDIDAIAEYLEHINRWTHGAKWRRARAMTVEDELQIETILAERKAASQ
;
A
#
# COMPACT_ATOMS: atom_id res chain seq x y z
N MET A 1 -6.43 1.91 4.59
CA MET A 1 -5.35 2.48 5.42
C MET A 1 -4.99 3.82 4.80
N THR A 2 -4.86 4.89 5.59
CA THR A 2 -4.46 6.22 5.08
C THR A 2 -2.96 6.23 4.75
N ARG A 3 -2.48 7.29 4.08
CA ARG A 3 -1.06 7.47 3.80
C ARG A 3 -0.22 7.50 5.08
N GLU A 4 -0.66 8.24 6.09
CA GLU A 4 0.05 8.39 7.37
C GLU A 4 0.18 7.05 8.09
N GLN A 5 -0.88 6.22 8.03
CA GLN A 5 -0.86 4.87 8.59
C GLN A 5 0.11 3.95 7.82
N TYR A 6 0.15 4.07 6.50
CA TYR A 6 1.10 3.33 5.67
C TYR A 6 2.55 3.71 5.99
N GLU A 7 2.86 5.00 5.99
CA GLU A 7 4.19 5.52 6.31
C GLU A 7 4.64 5.15 7.73
N GLY A 8 3.74 5.25 8.71
CA GLY A 8 3.98 4.81 10.08
C GLY A 8 4.38 3.34 10.15
N ARG A 9 3.64 2.47 9.45
CA ARG A 9 3.97 1.03 9.36
C ARG A 9 5.32 0.78 8.70
N CYS A 10 5.65 1.47 7.61
CA CYS A 10 6.96 1.35 6.96
C CYS A 10 8.10 1.77 7.90
N ARG A 11 7.93 2.88 8.63
CA ARG A 11 8.90 3.33 9.64
C ARG A 11 9.09 2.30 10.75
N ASP A 12 8.01 1.71 11.26
CA ASP A 12 8.10 0.71 12.32
C ASP A 12 8.80 -0.57 11.85
N GLN A 13 8.53 -1.01 10.61
CA GLN A 13 9.24 -2.14 10.00
C GLN A 13 10.74 -1.86 9.84
N LEU A 14 11.11 -0.66 9.38
CA LEU A 14 12.52 -0.28 9.24
C LEU A 14 13.20 -0.19 10.63
N LYS A 15 12.55 0.39 11.63
CA LYS A 15 13.09 0.44 13.01
C LYS A 15 13.33 -0.96 13.57
N GLN A 16 12.43 -1.91 13.31
CA GLN A 16 12.60 -3.30 13.72
C GLN A 16 13.78 -3.96 12.99
N ALA A 17 13.94 -3.70 11.69
CA ALA A 17 15.05 -4.25 10.90
C ALA A 17 16.43 -3.70 11.34
N TYR A 18 16.50 -2.42 11.71
CA TYR A 18 17.75 -1.73 12.05
C TYR A 18 18.22 -1.89 13.51
N SER A 19 17.57 -2.74 14.32
CA SER A 19 18.01 -3.14 15.69
C SER A 19 18.56 -2.00 16.58
N GLY A 20 17.95 -0.81 16.52
CA GLY A 20 18.32 0.35 17.35
C GLY A 20 19.03 1.49 16.62
N ASP A 21 19.44 1.33 15.35
CA ASP A 21 19.94 2.44 14.53
C ASP A 21 18.78 3.21 13.87
N SER A 22 18.19 4.12 14.65
CA SER A 22 17.08 4.96 14.20
C SER A 22 17.46 5.95 13.09
N ALA A 23 18.72 6.38 13.03
CA ALA A 23 19.19 7.33 12.02
C ALA A 23 19.26 6.67 10.64
N SER A 24 19.81 5.45 10.56
CA SER A 24 19.83 4.69 9.31
C SER A 24 18.43 4.27 8.87
N ALA A 25 17.55 3.90 9.80
CA ALA A 25 16.15 3.59 9.48
C ALA A 25 15.41 4.78 8.86
N GLU A 26 15.57 6.00 9.39
CA GLU A 26 14.92 7.19 8.81
C GLU A 26 15.56 7.58 7.48
N ALA A 27 16.88 7.47 7.34
CA ALA A 27 17.57 7.72 6.08
C ALA A 27 17.06 6.80 4.96
N ASP A 28 16.85 5.52 5.25
CA ASP A 28 16.30 4.56 4.30
C ASP A 28 14.80 4.76 4.04
N PHE A 29 14.03 5.19 5.04
CA PHE A 29 12.64 5.60 4.83
C PHE A 29 12.53 6.71 3.78
N HIS A 30 13.42 7.70 3.82
CA HIS A 30 13.47 8.76 2.82
C HIS A 30 13.92 8.27 1.42
N ARG A 31 14.59 7.12 1.33
CA ARG A 31 15.02 6.49 0.07
C ARG A 31 14.00 5.50 -0.51
N LEU A 32 12.84 5.33 0.13
CA LEU A 32 11.76 4.48 -0.39
C LEU A 32 11.24 4.93 -1.77
N TYR A 33 11.54 6.16 -2.17
CA TYR A 33 11.13 6.75 -3.43
C TYR A 33 12.35 7.21 -4.25
N PRO A 34 12.25 7.17 -5.59
CA PRO A 34 11.08 6.72 -6.35
C PRO A 34 10.95 5.18 -6.38
N LYS A 35 9.72 4.69 -6.54
CA LYS A 35 9.40 3.26 -6.60
C LYS A 35 9.33 2.75 -8.03
N SER A 36 9.58 1.45 -8.22
CA SER A 36 9.20 0.76 -9.45
C SER A 36 7.67 0.72 -9.59
N THR A 37 7.16 0.41 -10.78
CA THR A 37 5.72 0.22 -11.02
C THR A 37 5.10 -0.82 -10.10
N GLU A 38 5.81 -1.92 -9.87
CA GLU A 38 5.39 -3.00 -8.97
C GLU A 38 5.36 -2.52 -7.52
N GLY A 39 6.38 -1.77 -7.08
CA GLY A 39 6.44 -1.20 -5.74
C GLY A 39 5.35 -0.17 -5.48
N ALA A 40 5.06 0.67 -6.47
CA ALA A 40 3.98 1.65 -6.43
C ALA A 40 2.60 0.97 -6.34
N ALA A 41 2.36 -0.04 -7.19
CA ALA A 41 1.12 -0.80 -7.16
C ALA A 41 0.95 -1.59 -5.86
N GLN A 42 2.03 -2.13 -5.31
CA GLN A 42 2.03 -2.82 -4.01
C GLN A 42 1.65 -1.87 -2.88
N GLU A 43 2.23 -0.67 -2.82
CA GLU A 43 1.86 0.33 -1.82
C GLU A 43 0.38 0.71 -1.89
N LEU A 44 -0.15 0.95 -3.10
CA LEU A 44 -1.57 1.23 -3.29
C LEU A 44 -2.45 0.07 -2.76
N ARG A 45 -2.06 -1.19 -3.00
CA ARG A 45 -2.78 -2.35 -2.45
C ARG A 45 -2.69 -2.44 -0.93
N GLU A 46 -1.52 -2.14 -0.36
CA GLU A 46 -1.33 -2.08 1.10
C GLU A 46 -2.18 -0.99 1.74
N ARG A 47 -2.41 0.12 1.03
CA ARG A 47 -3.38 1.16 1.40
C ARG A 47 -4.85 0.69 1.28
N GLY A 48 -5.09 -0.41 0.57
CA GLY A 48 -6.40 -1.03 0.36
C GLY A 48 -7.03 -0.75 -1.00
N LEU A 49 -6.26 -0.23 -1.96
CA LEU A 49 -6.72 0.15 -3.28
C LEU A 49 -6.47 -0.95 -4.30
N ALA A 50 -7.41 -1.15 -5.22
CA ALA A 50 -7.32 -2.18 -6.25
C ALA A 50 -6.44 -1.71 -7.41
N ALA A 51 -5.13 -1.66 -7.18
CA ALA A 51 -4.12 -1.29 -8.16
C ALA A 51 -3.23 -2.47 -8.54
N TYR A 52 -3.01 -2.65 -9.84
CA TYR A 52 -2.10 -3.65 -10.40
C TYR A 52 -1.10 -2.95 -11.32
N ALA A 53 0.11 -3.51 -11.44
CA ALA A 53 1.21 -2.88 -12.16
C ALA A 53 0.83 -2.59 -13.62
N GLU A 54 0.06 -3.48 -14.25
CA GLU A 54 -0.41 -3.35 -15.63
C GLU A 54 -1.33 -2.13 -15.85
N ASN A 55 -1.98 -1.65 -14.79
CA ASN A 55 -2.95 -0.56 -14.86
C ASN A 55 -2.36 0.79 -14.43
N MET A 56 -1.13 0.83 -13.89
CA MET A 56 -0.53 2.04 -13.35
C MET A 56 -0.38 3.14 -14.41
N SER A 57 0.07 2.79 -15.61
CA SER A 57 0.19 3.73 -16.73
C SER A 57 -1.16 4.29 -17.17
N HIS A 58 -2.22 3.48 -17.11
CA HIS A 58 -3.58 3.94 -17.40
C HIS A 58 -4.09 4.95 -16.36
N TYR A 59 -3.81 4.73 -15.07
CA TYR A 59 -4.15 5.72 -14.04
C TYR A 59 -3.40 7.03 -14.21
N ALA A 60 -2.09 6.97 -14.49
CA ALA A 60 -1.30 8.16 -14.79
C ALA A 60 -1.85 8.92 -16.00
N HIS A 61 -2.22 8.22 -17.07
CA HIS A 61 -2.82 8.83 -18.26
C HIS A 61 -4.11 9.58 -17.93
N ASN A 62 -5.03 8.97 -17.17
CA ASN A 62 -6.30 9.59 -16.79
C ASN A 62 -6.11 10.84 -15.91
N LEU A 63 -5.00 10.92 -15.17
CA LEU A 63 -4.66 12.04 -14.30
C LEU A 63 -3.74 13.08 -14.96
N GLY A 64 -3.32 12.85 -16.20
CA GLY A 64 -2.33 13.71 -16.86
C GLY A 64 -0.94 13.69 -16.22
N ILE A 65 -0.61 12.63 -15.45
CA ILE A 65 0.70 12.46 -14.82
C ILE A 65 1.70 12.06 -15.89
N ALA A 66 2.77 12.86 -16.02
CA ALA A 66 3.87 12.54 -16.92
C ALA A 66 4.69 11.36 -16.38
N LEU A 67 4.81 10.29 -17.16
CA LEU A 67 5.60 9.13 -16.78
C LEU A 67 7.09 9.48 -16.75
N ARG A 68 7.73 9.26 -15.61
CA ARG A 68 9.15 9.49 -15.38
C ARG A 68 9.91 8.17 -15.56
N MET A 69 11.10 8.22 -16.16
CA MET A 69 11.90 7.03 -16.45
C MET A 69 13.34 7.17 -15.94
N ILE A 70 13.86 6.08 -15.38
CA ILE A 70 15.29 5.90 -15.09
C ILE A 70 15.77 4.71 -15.92
N GLY A 71 16.59 4.99 -16.93
CA GLY A 71 16.95 4.01 -17.95
C GLY A 71 15.71 3.56 -18.75
N ARG A 72 15.34 2.28 -18.66
CA ARG A 72 14.16 1.71 -19.33
C ARG A 72 12.97 1.48 -18.40
N ASN A 73 13.11 1.85 -17.12
CA ASN A 73 12.12 1.57 -16.10
C ASN A 73 11.32 2.83 -15.77
N ILE A 74 10.00 2.71 -15.72
CA ILE A 74 9.13 3.76 -15.17
C ILE A 74 9.34 3.80 -13.66
N VAL A 75 9.44 5.02 -13.13
CA VAL A 75 9.59 5.28 -11.71
C VAL A 75 8.47 6.19 -11.22
N TRP A 76 8.02 5.93 -9.99
CA TRP A 76 6.86 6.58 -9.38
C TRP A 76 7.30 7.31 -8.13
N TYR A 77 7.00 8.59 -8.07
CA TYR A 77 7.28 9.38 -6.88
C TYR A 77 6.07 9.37 -5.95
N ARG A 78 6.30 9.85 -4.74
CA ARG A 78 5.26 9.90 -3.71
C ARG A 78 4.03 10.66 -4.20
N GLU A 79 4.24 11.79 -4.85
CA GLU A 79 3.14 12.61 -5.39
C GLU A 79 2.28 11.85 -6.42
N ASP A 80 2.90 11.05 -7.30
CA ASP A 80 2.16 10.28 -8.31
C ASP A 80 1.29 9.21 -7.66
N ILE A 81 1.86 8.51 -6.67
CA ILE A 81 1.18 7.44 -5.94
C ILE A 81 0.02 8.01 -5.13
N ASP A 82 0.21 9.16 -4.48
CA ASP A 82 -0.85 9.86 -3.76
C ASP A 82 -1.98 10.32 -4.70
N ALA A 83 -1.64 10.91 -5.86
CA ALA A 83 -2.65 11.32 -6.84
C ALA A 83 -3.44 10.12 -7.40
N ILE A 84 -2.76 9.01 -7.70
CA ILE A 84 -3.42 7.77 -8.11
C ILE A 84 -4.29 7.21 -6.98
N ALA A 85 -3.83 7.31 -5.73
CA ALA A 85 -4.61 6.85 -4.59
C ALA A 85 -5.93 7.63 -4.49
N GLU A 86 -5.87 8.96 -4.49
CA GLU A 86 -7.04 9.84 -4.46
C GLU A 86 -8.03 9.53 -5.60
N TYR A 87 -7.51 9.30 -6.82
CA TYR A 87 -8.31 8.89 -7.95
C TYR A 87 -9.04 7.57 -7.70
N LEU A 88 -8.33 6.53 -7.26
CA LEU A 88 -8.90 5.21 -7.00
C LEU A 88 -9.93 5.25 -5.87
N GLU A 89 -9.70 6.06 -4.84
CA GLU A 89 -10.66 6.30 -3.77
C GLU A 89 -11.94 6.95 -4.31
N HIS A 90 -11.81 7.99 -5.15
CA HIS A 90 -12.92 8.69 -5.77
C HIS A 90 -13.80 7.76 -6.62
N ILE A 91 -13.18 6.89 -7.43
CA ILE A 91 -13.91 5.91 -8.25
C ILE A 91 -14.24 4.60 -7.49
N ASN A 92 -14.12 4.60 -6.16
CA ASN A 92 -14.47 3.48 -5.27
C ASN A 92 -13.77 2.15 -5.62
N ARG A 93 -12.53 2.22 -6.13
CA ARG A 93 -11.67 1.09 -6.50
C ARG A 93 -10.88 0.57 -5.30
N TRP A 94 -11.59 -0.01 -4.36
CA TRP A 94 -11.04 -0.68 -3.18
C TRP A 94 -10.84 -2.19 -3.42
N THR A 95 -9.84 -2.78 -2.75
CA THR A 95 -9.72 -4.25 -2.66
C THR A 95 -10.92 -4.84 -1.90
N HIS A 96 -11.18 -6.13 -2.09
CA HIS A 96 -12.31 -6.79 -1.42
C HIS A 96 -12.22 -6.67 0.12
N GLY A 97 -11.08 -7.00 0.71
CA GLY A 97 -10.84 -6.84 2.15
C GLY A 97 -11.00 -5.39 2.62
N ALA A 98 -10.52 -4.41 1.84
CA ALA A 98 -10.72 -3.00 2.18
C ALA A 98 -12.19 -2.57 2.15
N LYS A 99 -12.99 -3.04 1.18
CA LYS A 99 -14.45 -2.80 1.15
C LYS A 99 -15.12 -3.40 2.38
N TRP A 100 -14.76 -4.63 2.71
CA TRP A 100 -15.32 -5.37 3.83
C TRP A 100 -15.01 -4.69 5.17
N ARG A 101 -13.75 -4.28 5.38
CA ARG A 101 -13.33 -3.50 6.56
C ARG A 101 -14.09 -2.18 6.67
N ARG A 102 -14.19 -1.41 5.59
CA ARG A 102 -14.93 -0.14 5.57
C ARG A 102 -16.41 -0.32 5.91
N ALA A 103 -17.06 -1.34 5.36
CA ALA A 103 -18.47 -1.62 5.62
C ALA A 103 -18.76 -1.97 7.09
N ARG A 104 -17.74 -2.38 7.85
CA ARG A 104 -17.85 -2.85 9.24
C ARG A 104 -17.11 -1.97 10.24
N ALA A 105 -16.57 -0.83 9.81
CA ALA A 105 -15.71 0.03 10.61
C ALA A 105 -14.56 -0.73 11.31
N MET A 106 -13.99 -1.72 10.60
CA MET A 106 -12.95 -2.60 11.12
C MET A 106 -11.54 -2.14 10.69
N THR A 107 -10.56 -2.42 11.54
CA THR A 107 -9.13 -2.28 11.25
C THR A 107 -8.58 -3.48 10.48
N VAL A 108 -7.31 -3.43 10.09
CA VAL A 108 -6.63 -4.57 9.44
C VAL A 108 -6.39 -5.68 10.46
N GLU A 109 -6.06 -5.30 11.69
CA GLU A 109 -5.85 -6.19 12.82
C GLU A 109 -7.14 -6.94 13.17
N ASP A 110 -8.28 -6.28 13.15
CA ASP A 110 -9.58 -6.92 13.37
C ASP A 110 -9.89 -8.00 12.32
N GLU A 111 -9.56 -7.75 11.05
CA GLU A 111 -9.73 -8.74 9.98
C GLU A 111 -8.83 -9.96 10.21
N LEU A 112 -7.56 -9.76 10.53
CA LEU A 112 -6.61 -10.85 10.81
C LEU A 112 -7.03 -11.70 12.02
N GLN A 113 -7.56 -11.07 13.07
CA GLN A 113 -8.09 -11.80 14.23
C GLN A 113 -9.28 -12.67 13.84
N ILE A 114 -10.21 -12.16 13.03
CA ILE A 114 -11.36 -12.93 12.55
C ILE A 114 -10.92 -14.10 11.68
N GLU A 115 -9.99 -13.88 10.75
CA GLU A 115 -9.43 -14.95 9.91
C GLU A 115 -8.77 -16.05 10.76
N THR A 116 -8.03 -15.67 11.80
CA THR A 116 -7.40 -16.61 12.74
C THR A 116 -8.45 -17.46 13.46
N ILE A 117 -9.47 -16.82 14.05
CA ILE A 117 -10.57 -17.51 14.75
C ILE A 117 -11.32 -18.46 13.81
N LEU A 118 -11.56 -18.04 12.55
CA LEU A 118 -12.24 -18.87 11.55
C LEU A 118 -11.37 -20.08 11.15
N ALA A 119 -10.06 -19.90 11.00
CA ALA A 119 -9.13 -20.98 10.71
C ALA A 119 -9.09 -22.01 11.86
N GLU A 120 -9.00 -21.55 13.12
CA GLU A 120 -9.04 -22.41 14.30
C GLU A 120 -10.35 -23.20 14.40
N ARG A 121 -11.49 -22.56 14.18
CA ARG A 121 -12.81 -23.24 14.19
C ARG A 121 -12.94 -24.29 13.10
N LYS A 122 -12.37 -24.02 11.91
CA LYS A 122 -12.36 -24.98 10.80
C LYS A 122 -11.46 -26.18 11.12
N ALA A 123 -10.31 -25.95 11.74
CA ALA A 123 -9.40 -27.01 12.18
C ALA A 123 -10.01 -27.87 13.31
N ALA A 124 -10.77 -27.28 14.23
CA ALA A 124 -11.45 -27.99 15.32
C ALA A 124 -12.69 -28.77 14.89
N SER A 125 -13.19 -28.56 13.66
CA SER A 125 -14.37 -29.25 13.10
C SER A 125 -14.00 -30.41 12.15
N GLN A 126 -12.70 -30.74 12.05
CA GLN A 126 -12.15 -31.87 11.30
C GLN A 126 -11.67 -32.94 12.27
#